data_AF-W6QF25-F1
#
_entry.id   AF-W6QF25-F1
#
_cell.length_a   1.000
_cell.length_b   1.000
_cell.length_c   1.000
_cell.angle_alpha   90.00
_cell.angle_beta   90.00
_cell.angle_gamma   90.00
#
_symmetry.space_group_name_H-M   'P 1'
#
loop_
_entity.id
_entity.type
_entity.pdbx_description
1 polymer ?
#
loop_
_entity_poly.entity_id
_entity_poly.type
_entity_poly.pdbx_seq_one_letter_code
_entity_poly.pdbx_strand_id
1 'polypeptide(L)'
;MLRELYDSFELRGHGGSHRCLVLQPMYMTLLEMMRLNPRPFDLPLLKMTLKRLLLALDYLHTEANVIHTDLKTDNVMLSLEETTMLADFADKEIRHPILRKSIDGTRTIYQSRQFRRPLRGKSFGLPILWSSHPL
;
A
#
# COMPACT_ATOMS: atom_id res chain seq x y z
N MET A 1 9.11 -9.39 -0.16
CA MET A 1 9.41 -8.79 -1.48
C MET A 1 8.14 -8.50 -2.27
N LEU A 2 7.12 -9.33 -2.09
CA LEU A 2 5.75 -9.06 -2.44
C LEU A 2 4.96 -8.68 -1.19
N ARG A 3 3.82 -7.98 -1.37
CA ARG A 3 2.88 -7.65 -0.30
C ARG A 3 2.14 -8.92 0.14
N GLU A 4 2.10 -9.18 1.44
CA GLU A 4 1.47 -10.39 1.98
C GLU A 4 -0.07 -10.30 1.94
N LEU A 5 -0.71 -11.44 1.61
CA LEU A 5 -2.14 -11.68 1.75
C LEU A 5 -2.35 -12.50 3.03
N TYR A 6 -2.98 -11.90 4.04
CA TYR A 6 -3.24 -12.54 5.32
C TYR A 6 -4.48 -13.42 5.30
N ASP A 7 -5.54 -12.97 4.62
CA ASP A 7 -6.81 -13.69 4.58
C ASP A 7 -7.64 -13.26 3.35
N SER A 8 -8.62 -14.07 2.99
CA SER A 8 -9.66 -13.69 2.04
C SER A 8 -11.01 -14.27 2.46
N PHE A 9 -12.04 -13.44 2.42
CA PHE A 9 -13.39 -13.81 2.85
C PHE A 9 -14.45 -13.19 1.92
N GLU A 10 -15.70 -13.64 2.05
CA GLU A 10 -16.83 -13.07 1.31
C GLU A 10 -17.74 -12.24 2.23
N LEU A 11 -18.10 -11.05 1.78
CA LEU A 11 -19.10 -10.19 2.42
C LEU A 11 -20.33 -10.05 1.55
N ARG A 12 -21.50 -10.34 2.14
CA ARG A 12 -22.80 -10.07 1.50
C ARG A 12 -23.17 -8.60 1.70
N GLY A 13 -23.33 -7.87 0.59
CA GLY A 13 -23.83 -6.50 0.56
C GLY A 13 -25.12 -6.38 -0.26
N HIS A 14 -25.65 -5.16 -0.36
CA HIS A 14 -26.87 -4.88 -1.14
C HIS A 14 -26.76 -5.27 -2.63
N GLY A 15 -25.55 -5.30 -3.19
CA GLY A 15 -25.29 -5.65 -4.59
C GLY A 15 -24.86 -7.10 -4.83
N GLY A 16 -24.88 -7.96 -3.82
CA GLY A 16 -24.43 -9.36 -3.92
C GLY A 16 -23.26 -9.71 -2.99
N SER A 17 -22.59 -10.83 -3.27
CA SER A 17 -21.39 -11.25 -2.53
C SER A 17 -20.16 -10.56 -3.11
N HIS A 18 -19.32 -10.03 -2.23
CA HIS A 18 -18.06 -9.37 -2.58
C HIS A 18 -16.90 -10.14 -1.93
N ARG A 19 -15.92 -10.55 -2.74
CA ARG A 19 -14.67 -11.12 -2.22
C ARG A 19 -13.79 -10.00 -1.66
N CYS A 20 -13.39 -10.15 -0.41
CA CYS A 20 -12.54 -9.22 0.31
C CYS A 20 -11.16 -9.85 0.55
N LEU A 21 -10.11 -9.04 0.43
CA LEU A 21 -8.72 -9.44 0.64
C LEU A 21 -8.15 -8.66 1.82
N VAL A 22 -7.61 -9.38 2.81
CA VAL A 22 -6.87 -8.78 3.93
C VAL A 22 -5.40 -8.80 3.58
N LEU A 23 -4.85 -7.63 3.31
CA LEU A 23 -3.47 -7.48 2.84
C LEU A 23 -2.62 -6.79 3.90
N GLN A 24 -1.31 -7.04 3.88
CA GLN A 24 -0.32 -6.32 4.67
C GLN A 24 -0.52 -4.80 4.52
N PRO A 25 -0.58 -4.04 5.63
CA PRO A 25 -0.67 -2.58 5.57
C PRO A 25 0.62 -2.00 4.99
N MET A 26 0.46 -1.06 4.07
CA MET A 26 1.54 -0.38 3.38
C MET A 26 1.42 1.13 3.62
N TYR A 27 2.54 1.84 3.61
CA TYR A 27 2.56 3.26 3.94
C TYR A 27 2.04 4.14 2.79
N MET A 28 2.72 4.13 1.65
CA MET A 28 2.33 4.86 0.44
C MET A 28 3.01 4.25 -0.79
N THR A 29 2.56 4.64 -1.98
CA THR A 29 3.25 4.29 -3.24
C THR A 29 4.55 5.07 -3.40
N LEU A 30 5.46 4.52 -4.20
CA LEU A 30 6.69 5.19 -4.58
C LEU A 30 6.39 6.48 -5.34
N LEU A 31 5.34 6.49 -6.17
CA LEU A 31 4.87 7.70 -6.85
C LEU A 31 4.46 8.80 -5.86
N GLU A 32 3.70 8.47 -4.81
CA GLU A 32 3.33 9.44 -3.78
C GLU A 32 4.54 9.99 -3.04
N MET A 33 5.50 9.14 -2.68
CA MET A 33 6.77 9.58 -2.07
C MET A 33 7.50 10.55 -3.00
N MET A 34 7.58 10.23 -4.30
CA MET A 34 8.22 11.08 -5.29
C MET A 34 7.56 12.45 -5.42
N ARG A 35 6.23 12.52 -5.30
CA ARG A 35 5.48 13.80 -5.32
C ARG A 35 5.74 14.66 -4.08
N LEU A 36 6.06 14.04 -2.94
CA LEU A 36 6.36 14.75 -1.70
C LEU A 36 7.78 15.30 -1.63
N ASN A 37 8.68 14.86 -2.52
CA ASN A 37 10.09 15.21 -2.48
C ASN A 37 10.60 15.68 -3.86
N PRO A 38 11.02 16.95 -4.02
CA PRO A 38 11.53 17.46 -5.30
C PRO A 38 12.82 16.77 -5.77
N ARG A 39 13.55 16.08 -4.88
CA ARG A 39 14.69 15.22 -5.22
C ARG A 39 14.51 13.85 -4.56
N PRO A 40 13.64 13.01 -5.13
CA PRO A 40 13.10 11.85 -4.40
C PRO A 40 14.09 10.70 -4.26
N PHE A 41 15.14 10.66 -5.07
CA PHE A 41 16.18 9.64 -5.00
C PHE A 41 17.57 10.26 -4.92
N ASP A 42 18.33 9.82 -3.93
CA ASP A 42 19.78 9.78 -4.03
C ASP A 42 20.21 8.44 -4.66
N LEU A 43 21.49 8.35 -5.05
CA LEU A 43 22.03 7.15 -5.68
C LEU A 43 21.91 5.89 -4.78
N PRO A 44 22.14 5.96 -3.45
CA PRO A 44 21.88 4.85 -2.54
C PRO A 44 20.44 4.35 -2.58
N LEU A 45 19.45 5.23 -2.47
CA LEU A 45 18.03 4.86 -2.46
C LEU A 45 17.60 4.26 -3.80
N LEU A 46 18.09 4.82 -4.92
CA LEU A 46 17.82 4.27 -6.24
C LEU A 46 18.37 2.84 -6.38
N LYS A 47 19.64 2.62 -6.00
CA LYS A 47 20.26 1.29 -6.04
C LYS A 47 19.49 0.27 -5.18
N MET A 48 19.09 0.67 -3.97
CA MET A 48 18.28 -0.18 -3.08
C MET A 48 16.93 -0.52 -3.71
N THR A 49 16.25 0.46 -4.31
CA THR A 49 14.95 0.29 -4.95
C THR A 49 15.04 -0.67 -6.13
N LEU A 50 16.01 -0.46 -7.03
CA LEU A 50 16.24 -1.33 -8.18
C LEU A 50 16.58 -2.76 -7.74
N LYS A 51 17.46 -2.93 -6.75
CA LYS A 51 17.81 -4.26 -6.24
C LYS A 51 16.57 -5.02 -5.74
N ARG A 52 15.68 -4.35 -4.99
CA ARG A 52 14.45 -4.99 -4.48
C ARG A 52 13.46 -5.34 -5.58
N LEU A 53 13.30 -4.47 -6.58
CA LEU A 53 12.45 -4.75 -7.73
C LEU A 53 12.98 -5.93 -8.55
N LEU A 54 14.28 -5.97 -8.81
CA LEU A 54 14.90 -7.07 -9.56
C LEU A 54 14.75 -8.40 -8.82
N LEU A 55 14.96 -8.43 -7.50
CA LEU A 55 14.76 -9.65 -6.73
C LEU A 55 13.27 -10.08 -6.66
N ALA A 56 12.34 -9.14 -6.63
CA ALA A 56 10.91 -9.46 -6.68
C ALA A 56 10.48 -10.01 -8.05
N LEU A 57 11.01 -9.43 -9.13
CA LEU A 57 10.77 -9.90 -10.50
C LEU A 57 11.43 -11.25 -10.75
N ASP A 58 12.64 -11.47 -10.24
CA ASP A 58 13.33 -12.76 -10.30
C ASP A 58 12.42 -13.83 -9.67
N TYR A 59 12.01 -13.65 -8.41
CA TYR A 59 11.08 -14.56 -7.75
C TYR A 59 9.78 -14.80 -8.54
N LEU A 60 9.15 -13.74 -9.06
CA LEU A 60 7.92 -13.87 -9.85
C LEU A 60 8.15 -14.72 -11.10
N HIS A 61 9.26 -14.53 -11.81
CA HIS A 61 9.52 -15.22 -13.06
C HIS A 61 10.06 -16.64 -12.85
N THR A 62 10.95 -16.85 -11.89
CA THR A 62 11.64 -18.14 -11.70
C THR A 62 10.86 -19.10 -10.82
N GLU A 63 10.34 -18.62 -9.69
CA GLU A 63 9.68 -19.46 -8.69
C GLU A 63 8.15 -19.50 -8.90
N ALA A 64 7.53 -18.36 -9.15
CA ALA A 64 6.07 -18.27 -9.28
C ALA A 64 5.57 -18.50 -10.72
N ASN A 65 6.45 -18.40 -11.73
CA ASN A 65 6.09 -18.44 -13.16
C ASN A 65 4.98 -17.43 -13.55
N VAL A 66 5.06 -16.23 -12.99
CA VAL A 66 4.09 -15.15 -13.17
C VAL A 66 4.77 -13.93 -13.80
N ILE A 67 4.16 -13.37 -14.84
CA ILE A 67 4.58 -12.09 -15.42
C ILE A 67 3.73 -10.96 -14.84
N HIS A 68 4.34 -9.95 -14.22
CA HIS A 68 3.60 -8.85 -13.56
C HIS A 68 2.83 -7.97 -14.55
N THR A 69 3.36 -7.74 -15.76
CA THR A 69 2.79 -6.93 -16.87
C THR A 69 2.55 -5.43 -16.61
N ASP A 70 2.44 -4.96 -15.37
CA ASP A 70 2.14 -3.56 -15.04
C ASP A 70 3.20 -2.94 -14.10
N LEU A 71 4.48 -2.95 -14.50
CA LEU A 71 5.55 -2.40 -13.67
C LEU A 71 5.60 -0.87 -13.78
N LYS A 72 5.16 -0.19 -12.71
CA LYS A 72 5.18 1.28 -12.59
C LYS A 72 5.30 1.71 -11.13
N THR A 73 5.65 2.98 -10.89
CA THR A 73 5.87 3.54 -9.54
C THR A 73 4.67 3.41 -8.60
N ASP A 74 3.46 3.34 -9.15
CA ASP A 74 2.20 3.24 -8.43
C ASP A 74 1.97 1.81 -7.90
N ASN A 75 2.61 0.84 -8.58
CA ASN A 75 2.61 -0.56 -8.21
C ASN A 75 3.82 -0.95 -7.35
N VAL A 76 4.60 0.04 -6.89
CA VAL A 76 5.67 -0.12 -5.90
C VAL A 76 5.26 0.59 -4.63
N MET A 77 4.96 -0.16 -3.58
CA MET A 77 4.57 0.39 -2.27
C MET A 77 5.74 0.39 -1.31
N LEU A 78 5.74 1.35 -0.38
CA LEU A 78 6.71 1.41 0.72
C LEU A 78 6.15 0.73 1.96
N SER A 79 6.94 -0.15 2.56
CA SER A 79 6.54 -0.90 3.76
C SER A 79 6.29 0.02 4.94
N LEU A 80 5.28 -0.32 5.74
CA LEU A 80 4.99 0.39 6.97
C LEU A 80 5.85 -0.14 8.12
N GLU A 81 7.02 0.46 8.34
CA GLU A 81 7.98 0.00 9.36
C GLU A 81 7.66 0.49 10.78
N GLU A 82 6.99 1.64 10.90
CA GLU A 82 6.59 2.20 12.19
C GLU A 82 5.27 1.59 12.65
N THR A 83 5.33 0.62 13.57
CA THR A 83 4.15 -0.08 14.12
C THR A 83 3.15 0.85 14.79
N THR A 84 3.60 1.97 15.36
CA THR A 84 2.72 2.97 15.99
C THR A 84 1.89 3.76 14.98
N MET A 85 2.28 3.80 13.70
CA MET A 85 1.61 4.62 12.70
C MET A 85 0.18 4.14 12.40
N LEU A 86 -0.09 2.82 12.47
CA LEU A 86 -1.45 2.28 12.36
C LEU A 86 -2.32 2.63 13.56
N ALA A 87 -1.76 2.50 14.77
CA ALA A 87 -2.46 2.86 16.00
C ALA A 87 -2.81 4.36 16.00
N ASP A 88 -1.85 5.23 15.65
CA ASP A 88 -2.06 6.66 15.51
C ASP A 88 -3.14 7.00 14.46
N PHE A 89 -3.15 6.25 13.34
CA PHE A 89 -4.14 6.41 12.29
C PHE A 89 -5.55 6.06 12.80
N ALA A 90 -5.69 4.90 13.45
CA ALA A 90 -6.96 4.43 13.99
C ALA A 90 -7.49 5.37 15.08
N ASP A 91 -6.65 5.77 16.01
CA ASP A 91 -7.00 6.70 17.10
C ASP A 91 -7.49 8.05 16.57
N LYS A 92 -6.83 8.58 15.53
CA LYS A 92 -7.26 9.84 14.88
C LYS A 92 -8.60 9.70 14.20
N GLU A 93 -8.87 8.56 13.58
CA GLU A 93 -10.15 8.32 12.91
C GLU A 93 -11.30 8.17 13.91
N ILE A 94 -11.05 7.52 15.06
CA ILE A 94 -12.03 7.39 16.14
C ILE A 94 -12.34 8.76 16.76
N ARG A 95 -11.31 9.56 17.08
CA ARG A 95 -11.48 10.85 17.78
C ARG A 95 -11.99 11.95 16.85
N HIS A 96 -11.58 11.93 15.58
CA HIS A 96 -11.92 12.95 14.60
C HIS A 96 -12.26 12.31 13.25
N PRO A 97 -13.47 11.74 13.09
CA PRO A 97 -13.87 11.05 11.86
C PRO A 97 -13.72 11.94 10.62
N ILE A 98 -13.17 11.40 9.53
CA ILE A 98 -13.09 12.14 8.27
C ILE A 98 -14.46 12.31 7.62
N LEU A 99 -14.54 13.27 6.70
CA LEU A 99 -15.75 13.52 5.92
C LEU A 99 -16.22 12.24 5.24
N ARG A 100 -17.51 11.94 5.42
CA ARG A 100 -18.18 10.79 4.82
C ARG A 100 -19.50 11.21 4.21
N LYS A 101 -19.82 10.67 3.04
CA LYS A 101 -21.07 10.92 2.32
C LYS A 101 -21.89 9.64 2.29
N SER A 102 -23.09 9.67 2.86
CA SER A 102 -24.10 8.63 2.64
C SER A 102 -24.74 8.84 1.27
N ILE A 103 -24.83 7.78 0.47
CA ILE A 103 -25.51 7.76 -0.82
C ILE A 103 -26.74 6.88 -0.65
N ASP A 104 -27.91 7.52 -0.70
CA ASP A 104 -29.23 6.88 -0.71
C ASP A 104 -29.45 5.87 0.43
N GLY A 105 -28.74 6.03 1.55
CA GLY A 105 -28.80 5.12 2.70
C GLY A 105 -28.17 3.74 2.49
N THR A 106 -27.61 3.45 1.30
CA THR A 106 -27.11 2.10 0.93
C THR A 106 -25.59 1.97 0.99
N ARG A 107 -24.85 3.06 0.76
CA ARG A 107 -23.39 3.05 0.83
C ARG A 107 -22.86 4.36 1.40
N THR A 108 -21.75 4.25 2.13
CA THR A 108 -21.01 5.40 2.63
C THR A 108 -19.69 5.50 1.89
N ILE A 109 -19.41 6.66 1.30
CA ILE A 109 -18.10 6.98 0.74
C ILE A 109 -17.33 7.78 1.79
N TYR A 110 -16.16 7.30 2.16
CA TYR A 110 -15.26 7.95 3.10
C TYR A 110 -14.18 8.69 2.30
N GLN A 111 -13.89 9.94 2.68
CA GLN A 111 -12.65 10.57 2.25
C GLN A 111 -11.48 9.75 2.79
N SER A 112 -10.39 9.58 2.04
CA SER A 112 -9.22 8.86 2.56
C SER A 112 -8.40 9.74 3.52
N ARG A 113 -8.03 9.17 4.67
CA ARG A 113 -7.03 9.78 5.58
C ARG A 113 -5.64 9.35 5.14
N GLN A 114 -4.69 10.27 5.19
CA GLN A 114 -3.28 9.97 4.99
C GLN A 114 -2.61 9.58 6.31
N PHE A 115 -1.66 8.66 6.25
CA PHE A 115 -0.76 8.42 7.36
C PHE A 115 0.06 9.67 7.69
N ARG A 116 0.54 9.78 8.93
CA ARG A 116 1.48 10.84 9.30
C ARG A 116 2.83 10.59 8.64
N ARG A 117 3.66 11.63 8.55
CA ARG A 117 5.07 11.47 8.16
C ARG A 117 5.81 10.57 9.17
N PRO A 118 6.87 9.85 8.72
CA PRO A 118 7.73 9.09 9.61
C PRO A 118 8.35 10.01 10.67
N LEU A 119 8.66 9.45 11.84
CA LEU A 119 9.37 10.18 12.90
C LEU A 119 10.76 10.59 12.42
N ARG A 120 11.34 11.62 13.03
CA ARG A 120 12.66 12.12 12.64
C ARG A 120 13.69 10.99 12.71
N GLY A 121 14.43 10.78 11.61
CA GLY A 121 15.43 9.71 11.50
C GLY A 121 14.87 8.33 11.09
N LYS A 122 13.54 8.20 10.90
CA LYS A 122 12.92 7.00 10.33
C LYS A 122 12.81 7.12 8.81
N SER A 123 12.96 5.98 8.13
CA SER A 123 12.85 5.88 6.68
C SER A 123 11.38 5.87 6.25
N PHE A 124 11.12 6.12 4.96
CA PHE A 124 9.77 5.93 4.39
C PHE A 124 9.39 4.44 4.23
N GLY A 125 10.29 3.52 4.58
CA GLY A 125 10.11 2.10 4.40
C GLY A 125 10.77 1.56 3.12
N LEU A 126 10.63 0.26 2.94
CA LEU A 126 11.27 -0.49 1.88
C LEU A 126 10.30 -0.68 0.70
N PRO A 127 10.78 -0.61 -0.55
CA PRO A 127 9.95 -0.86 -1.72
C PRO A 127 9.56 -2.33 -1.82
N ILE A 128 8.27 -2.55 -2.07
CA ILE A 128 7.59 -3.83 -2.20
C ILE A 128 6.71 -3.75 -3.45
N LEU A 129 6.84 -4.74 -4.32
CA LEU A 129 6.02 -4.84 -5.52
C LEU A 129 4.64 -5.38 -5.15
N TRP A 130 3.57 -4.81 -5.72
CA TRP A 130 2.20 -5.30 -5.54
C TRP A 130 1.44 -5.26 -6.88
N SER A 131 0.50 -6.19 -7.04
CA SER A 131 -0.41 -6.24 -8.18
C SER A 131 -1.82 -5.85 -7.74
N SER A 132 -2.48 -5.02 -8.55
CA SER A 132 -3.90 -4.65 -8.39
C SER A 132 -4.87 -5.75 -8.80
N HIS A 133 -4.36 -6.82 -9.41
CA HIS A 133 -5.13 -8.01 -9.79
C HIS A 133 -4.54 -9.23 -9.09
N PRO A 134 -5.39 -10.16 -8.57
CA PRO A 134 -4.90 -11.43 -8.07
C PRO A 134 -4.10 -12.11 -9.18
N LEU A 135 -2.84 -12.43 -8.86
CA LEU A 135 -1.95 -13.20 -9.71
C LEU A 135 -2.35 -14.69 -9.68
#